data_AF-A0A947ZDB0-F1
#
_entry.id   AF-A0A947ZDB0-F1
#
_cell.length_a   1.000
_cell.length_b   1.000
_cell.length_c   1.000
_cell.angle_alpha   90.00
_cell.angle_beta   90.00
_cell.angle_gamma   90.00
#
_symmetry.space_group_name_H-M   'P 1'
#
loop_
_entity.id
_entity.type
_entity.pdbx_description
1 polymer ?
#
loop_
_entity_poly.entity_id
_entity_poly.type
_entity_poly.pdbx_seq_one_letter_code
_entity_poly.pdbx_strand_id
1 'polypeptide(L)'
;MAIAHEFNYEKPASLGEALALLSQYGTRAKILAGATDLAVQLKEGMVTPECLIDIKGLSELNSLEMRDGHLIIGANVTFQELAESALVEKELPMLCESSLTVASVGVRNRATIAGNICSAVPSLDSAPVLLVYDAIVVV
;
A
#
# COMPACT_ATOMS: atom_id res chain seq x y z
N MET A 1 18.48 3.35 -15.51
CA MET A 1 17.67 2.88 -16.65
C MET A 1 16.26 3.41 -16.47
N ALA A 2 15.68 4.02 -17.51
CA ALA A 2 14.31 4.53 -17.48
C ALA A 2 13.33 3.38 -17.71
N ILE A 3 12.05 3.57 -17.33
CA ILE A 3 10.99 2.62 -17.69
C ILE A 3 10.82 2.66 -19.21
N ALA A 4 10.99 1.51 -19.86
CA ALA A 4 11.07 1.43 -21.32
C ALA A 4 9.73 1.06 -22.00
N HIS A 5 8.66 0.91 -21.23
CA HIS A 5 7.33 0.55 -21.70
C HIS A 5 6.34 1.68 -21.44
N GLU A 6 5.48 1.97 -22.42
CA GLU A 6 4.39 2.94 -22.31
C GLU A 6 3.18 2.32 -21.61
N PHE A 7 2.49 3.10 -20.80
CA PHE A 7 1.25 2.71 -20.13
C PHE A 7 0.35 3.92 -19.96
N ASN A 8 -0.96 3.68 -19.89
CA ASN A 8 -1.90 4.69 -19.43
C ASN A 8 -1.72 4.91 -17.93
N TYR A 9 -1.93 6.13 -17.47
CA TYR A 9 -1.91 6.47 -16.05
C TYR A 9 -3.25 7.10 -15.69
N GLU A 10 -4.01 6.38 -14.87
CA GLU A 10 -5.34 6.75 -14.44
C GLU A 10 -5.32 7.12 -12.96
N LYS A 11 -5.91 8.26 -12.62
CA LYS A 11 -6.02 8.75 -11.25
C LYS A 11 -7.49 8.93 -10.89
N PRO A 12 -8.20 7.85 -10.52
CA PRO A 12 -9.61 7.90 -10.19
C PRO A 12 -9.89 8.84 -9.00
N ALA A 13 -11.07 9.48 -9.01
CA ALA A 13 -11.51 10.37 -7.95
C ALA A 13 -12.29 9.65 -6.85
N SER A 14 -12.62 8.38 -7.04
CA SER A 14 -13.35 7.55 -6.07
C SER A 14 -12.96 6.07 -6.15
N LEU A 15 -13.26 5.32 -5.10
CA LEU A 15 -13.09 3.86 -5.11
C LEU A 15 -13.93 3.19 -6.20
N GLY A 16 -15.14 3.70 -6.48
CA GLY A 16 -16.00 3.17 -7.54
C GLY A 16 -15.37 3.28 -8.93
N GLU A 17 -14.75 4.43 -9.25
CA GLU A 17 -14.00 4.63 -10.50
C GLU A 17 -12.77 3.71 -10.57
N ALA A 18 -12.03 3.57 -9.47
CA ALA A 18 -10.88 2.67 -9.41
C ALA A 18 -11.27 1.21 -9.70
N LEU A 19 -12.39 0.75 -9.13
CA LEU A 19 -12.93 -0.59 -9.37
C LEU A 19 -13.45 -0.76 -10.80
N ALA A 20 -14.07 0.27 -11.38
CA ALA A 20 -14.50 0.25 -12.77
C ALA A 20 -13.31 0.11 -13.73
N LEU A 21 -12.24 0.88 -13.50
CA LEU A 21 -10.99 0.78 -14.26
C LEU A 21 -10.34 -0.60 -14.09
N LEU A 22 -10.27 -1.12 -12.86
CA LEU A 22 -9.80 -2.49 -12.60
C LEU A 22 -10.61 -3.53 -13.37
N SER A 23 -11.94 -3.40 -13.41
CA SER A 23 -12.81 -4.29 -14.18
C SER A 23 -12.59 -4.18 -15.69
N GLN A 24 -12.32 -2.96 -16.20
CA GLN A 24 -12.09 -2.71 -17.62
C GLN A 24 -10.74 -3.27 -18.10
N TYR A 25 -9.68 -3.02 -17.34
CA TYR A 25 -8.33 -3.44 -17.72
C TYR A 25 -8.01 -4.87 -17.28
N GLY A 26 -8.61 -5.34 -16.20
CA GLY A 26 -8.36 -6.67 -15.63
C GLY A 26 -6.89 -6.83 -15.22
N THR A 27 -6.31 -7.99 -15.57
CA THR A 27 -4.90 -8.31 -15.28
C THR A 27 -3.89 -7.43 -16.02
N ARG A 28 -4.35 -6.64 -16.99
CA ARG A 28 -3.51 -5.68 -17.75
C ARG A 28 -3.24 -4.40 -16.95
N ALA A 29 -3.96 -4.14 -15.86
CA ALA A 29 -3.71 -3.02 -14.98
C ALA A 29 -2.86 -3.42 -13.76
N LYS A 30 -2.16 -2.44 -13.19
CA LYS A 30 -1.56 -2.52 -11.86
C LYS A 30 -2.00 -1.34 -11.00
N ILE A 31 -2.32 -1.64 -9.74
CA ILE A 31 -2.59 -0.61 -8.74
C ILE A 31 -1.28 0.06 -8.33
N LEU A 32 -1.28 1.39 -8.35
CA LEU A 32 -0.19 2.21 -7.86
C LEU A 32 -0.61 2.84 -6.52
N ALA A 33 -0.01 2.35 -5.44
CA ALA A 33 -0.13 2.93 -4.10
C ALA A 33 1.18 3.65 -3.71
N GLY A 34 2.03 3.01 -2.89
CA GLY A 34 3.35 3.51 -2.55
C GLY A 34 4.37 3.47 -3.70
N ALA A 35 4.20 2.51 -4.61
CA ALA A 35 5.02 2.26 -5.81
C ALA A 35 6.49 1.85 -5.54
N THR A 36 6.91 1.62 -4.29
CA THR A 36 8.31 1.30 -3.96
C THR A 36 8.80 0.01 -4.61
N ASP A 37 7.94 -1.01 -4.67
CA ASP A 37 8.24 -2.27 -5.34
C ASP A 37 7.85 -2.21 -6.83
N LEU A 38 6.66 -1.68 -7.12
CA LEU A 38 6.14 -1.60 -8.49
C LEU A 38 7.03 -0.77 -9.42
N ALA A 39 7.61 0.33 -8.96
CA ALA A 39 8.51 1.15 -9.76
C ALA A 39 9.80 0.39 -10.13
N VAL A 40 10.31 -0.45 -9.23
CA VAL A 40 11.45 -1.34 -9.53
C VAL A 40 11.02 -2.41 -10.52
N GLN A 41 9.87 -3.04 -10.33
CA GLN A 41 9.33 -4.05 -11.26
C GLN A 41 9.12 -3.50 -12.67
N LEU A 42 8.62 -2.27 -12.80
CA LEU A 42 8.47 -1.59 -14.09
C LEU A 42 9.82 -1.28 -14.74
N LYS A 43 10.78 -0.79 -13.95
CA LYS A 43 12.11 -0.42 -14.43
C LYS A 43 12.90 -1.63 -14.92
N GLU A 44 12.78 -2.76 -14.22
CA GLU A 44 13.46 -4.01 -14.57
C GLU A 44 12.66 -4.86 -15.59
N GLY A 45 11.51 -4.36 -16.06
CA GLY A 45 10.66 -5.05 -17.03
C GLY A 45 9.99 -6.33 -16.49
N MET A 46 9.94 -6.51 -15.18
CA MET A 46 9.25 -7.65 -14.53
C MET A 46 7.74 -7.57 -14.73
N VAL A 47 7.20 -6.36 -14.88
CA VAL A 47 5.80 -6.10 -15.23
C VAL A 47 5.72 -5.04 -16.32
N THR A 48 4.79 -5.23 -17.24
CA THR A 48 4.51 -4.30 -18.36
C THR A 48 2.99 -4.11 -18.49
N PRO A 49 2.36 -3.38 -17.54
CA PRO A 49 0.93 -3.16 -17.56
C PRO A 49 0.54 -2.17 -18.67
N GLU A 50 -0.66 -2.32 -19.21
CA GLU A 50 -1.23 -1.32 -20.12
C GLU A 50 -1.74 -0.09 -19.37
N CYS A 51 -2.04 -0.22 -18.08
CA CYS A 51 -2.56 0.86 -17.23
C CYS A 51 -2.03 0.79 -15.80
N LEU A 52 -1.61 1.94 -15.26
CA LEU A 52 -1.40 2.15 -13.84
C LEU A 52 -2.58 2.92 -13.27
N ILE A 53 -3.21 2.37 -12.22
CA ILE A 53 -4.33 3.01 -11.53
C ILE A 53 -3.81 3.53 -10.19
N ASP A 54 -3.60 4.84 -10.10
CA ASP A 54 -3.09 5.51 -8.89
C ASP A 54 -4.22 5.75 -7.89
N ILE A 55 -4.17 4.99 -6.79
CA ILE A 55 -5.15 5.07 -5.71
C ILE A 55 -4.71 6.01 -4.58
N LYS A 56 -3.51 6.60 -4.64
CA LYS A 56 -2.94 7.41 -3.55
C LYS A 56 -3.76 8.68 -3.27
N GLY A 57 -4.54 9.13 -4.26
CA GLY A 57 -5.45 10.27 -4.13
C GLY A 57 -6.78 9.96 -3.44
N LEU A 58 -7.12 8.68 -3.22
CA LEU A 58 -8.41 8.29 -2.64
C LEU A 58 -8.38 8.46 -1.12
N SER A 59 -9.10 9.46 -0.61
CA SER A 59 -9.12 9.79 0.81
C SER A 59 -9.76 8.70 1.66
N GLU A 60 -10.68 7.92 1.09
CA GLU A 60 -11.31 6.77 1.75
C GLU A 60 -10.30 5.69 2.15
N LEU A 61 -9.13 5.66 1.49
CA LEU A 61 -8.05 4.70 1.74
C LEU A 61 -6.98 5.23 2.69
N ASN A 62 -7.14 6.44 3.25
CA ASN A 62 -6.14 7.09 4.11
C ASN A 62 -6.51 7.07 5.60
N SER A 63 -7.55 6.33 6.01
CA SER A 63 -7.99 6.31 7.42
C SER A 63 -6.94 5.67 8.34
N LEU A 64 -6.71 6.28 9.51
CA LEU A 64 -5.93 5.72 10.60
C LEU A 64 -6.59 6.12 11.92
N GLU A 65 -7.57 5.34 12.37
CA GLU A 65 -8.44 5.72 13.50
C GLU A 65 -8.97 4.50 14.27
N MET A 66 -9.40 4.74 15.51
CA MET A 66 -10.13 3.72 16.28
C MET A 66 -11.61 3.76 15.92
N ARG A 67 -12.17 2.60 15.57
CA ARG A 67 -13.61 2.43 15.32
C ARG A 67 -14.07 1.09 15.88
N ASP A 68 -15.10 1.11 16.71
CA ASP A 68 -15.72 -0.09 17.29
C ASP A 68 -14.70 -1.06 17.94
N GLY A 69 -13.72 -0.49 18.67
CA GLY A 69 -12.67 -1.26 19.34
C GLY A 69 -11.55 -1.78 18.44
N HIS A 70 -11.54 -1.44 17.15
CA HIS A 70 -10.51 -1.84 16.20
C HIS A 70 -9.74 -0.62 15.69
N LEU A 71 -8.44 -0.78 15.45
CA LEU A 71 -7.68 0.20 14.68
C LEU A 71 -7.93 -0.05 13.18
N ILE A 72 -8.54 0.92 12.52
CA ILE A 72 -8.76 0.91 11.08
C ILE A 72 -7.53 1.52 10.42
N ILE A 73 -6.89 0.76 9.53
CA ILE A 73 -5.73 1.19 8.76
C ILE A 73 -6.08 1.14 7.28
N GLY A 74 -6.14 2.31 6.65
CA GLY A 74 -6.43 2.46 5.23
C GLY A 74 -5.29 1.95 4.35
N ALA A 75 -5.62 1.50 3.15
CA ALA A 75 -4.66 0.88 2.23
C ALA A 75 -3.49 1.81 1.83
N ASN A 76 -3.69 3.13 1.88
CA ASN A 76 -2.68 4.12 1.55
C ASN A 76 -1.86 4.60 2.74
N VAL A 77 -2.15 4.15 3.96
CA VAL A 77 -1.37 4.48 5.15
C VAL A 77 0.05 3.93 4.98
N THR A 78 1.02 4.81 5.13
CA THR A 78 2.43 4.52 4.96
C THR A 78 3.06 3.94 6.23
N PHE A 79 4.17 3.22 6.07
CA PHE A 79 4.95 2.78 7.22
C PHE A 79 5.49 3.95 8.05
N GLN A 80 5.78 5.10 7.42
CA GLN A 80 6.17 6.27 8.18
C GLN A 80 5.02 6.78 9.07
N GLU A 81 3.80 6.87 8.53
CA GLU A 81 2.62 7.28 9.31
C GLU A 81 2.36 6.32 10.48
N LEU A 82 2.56 5.01 10.28
CA LEU A 82 2.44 4.03 11.37
C LEU A 82 3.51 4.21 12.44
N ALA A 83 4.76 4.43 12.03
CA ALA A 83 5.91 4.59 12.91
C ALA A 83 5.87 5.89 13.74
N GLU A 84 5.22 6.95 13.24
CA GLU A 84 5.13 8.25 13.92
C GLU A 84 3.78 8.46 14.63
N SER A 85 2.84 7.53 14.50
CA SER A 85 1.51 7.68 15.07
C SER A 85 1.51 7.34 16.56
N ALA A 86 1.28 8.36 17.40
CA ALA A 86 1.04 8.18 18.83
C ALA A 86 -0.16 7.26 19.12
N LEU A 87 -1.14 7.20 18.21
CA LEU A 87 -2.25 6.25 18.32
C LEU A 87 -1.76 4.81 18.14
N VAL A 88 -0.96 4.55 17.11
CA VAL A 88 -0.41 3.21 16.82
C VAL A 88 0.56 2.79 17.91
N GLU A 89 1.44 3.69 18.37
CA GLU A 89 2.35 3.43 19.48
C GLU A 89 1.61 3.01 20.75
N LYS A 90 0.47 3.67 21.06
CA LYS A 90 -0.33 3.37 22.24
C LYS A 90 -1.12 2.08 22.12
N GLU A 91 -1.82 1.88 21.00
CA GLU A 91 -2.77 0.77 20.86
C GLU A 91 -2.09 -0.51 20.33
N LEU A 92 -1.11 -0.39 19.43
CA LEU A 92 -0.41 -1.49 18.76
C LEU A 92 1.12 -1.24 18.69
N PRO A 93 1.83 -1.18 19.83
CA PRO A 93 3.25 -0.80 19.87
C PRO A 93 4.16 -1.67 18.98
N MET A 94 3.88 -2.96 18.83
CA MET A 94 4.66 -3.85 17.96
C MET A 94 4.54 -3.45 16.48
N LEU A 95 3.37 -2.93 16.07
CA LEU A 95 3.18 -2.41 14.71
C LEU A 95 3.98 -1.13 14.49
N CYS A 96 4.04 -0.25 15.49
CA CYS A 96 4.87 0.95 15.45
C CYS A 96 6.37 0.58 15.31
N GLU A 97 6.87 -0.29 16.18
CA GLU A 97 8.28 -0.71 16.19
C GLU A 97 8.69 -1.44 14.91
N SER A 98 7.87 -2.39 14.44
CA SER A 98 8.14 -3.10 13.17
C SER A 98 8.08 -2.16 11.95
N SER A 99 7.24 -1.12 11.98
CA SER A 99 7.21 -0.14 10.90
C SER A 99 8.54 0.60 10.75
N LEU A 100 9.31 0.76 11.83
CA LEU A 100 10.65 1.38 11.80
C LEU A 100 11.72 0.49 11.14
N THR A 101 11.52 -0.83 11.09
CA THR A 101 12.47 -1.78 10.48
C THR A 101 12.34 -1.85 8.96
N VAL A 102 11.22 -1.34 8.41
CA VAL A 102 10.96 -1.35 6.97
C VAL A 102 11.91 -0.39 6.25
N ALA A 103 12.83 -0.96 5.47
CA ALA A 103 13.67 -0.23 4.52
C ALA A 103 14.31 1.07 5.08
N SER A 104 14.48 2.09 4.24
CA SER A 104 14.95 3.41 4.65
C SER A 104 13.79 4.39 4.84
N VAL A 105 14.03 5.51 5.53
CA VAL A 105 13.02 6.56 5.76
C VAL A 105 12.34 7.02 4.46
N GLY A 106 13.12 7.25 3.40
CA GLY A 106 12.57 7.68 2.10
C GLY A 106 11.64 6.63 1.46
N VAL A 107 11.94 5.34 1.66
CA VAL A 107 11.06 4.26 1.23
C VAL A 107 9.80 4.22 2.10
N ARG A 108 9.91 4.32 3.42
CA ARG A 108 8.75 4.31 4.34
C ARG A 108 7.78 5.45 4.12
N ASN A 109 8.26 6.63 3.73
CA ASN A 109 7.40 7.77 3.38
C ASN A 109 6.47 7.49 2.19
N ARG A 110 6.74 6.43 1.43
CA ARG A 110 5.96 6.02 0.26
C ARG A 110 5.32 4.65 0.43
N ALA A 111 6.06 3.68 0.96
CA ALA A 111 5.63 2.31 1.16
C ALA A 111 4.40 2.27 2.05
N THR A 112 3.33 1.68 1.53
CA THR A 112 2.05 1.51 2.21
C THR A 112 1.96 0.12 2.81
N ILE A 113 1.27 -0.02 3.93
CA ILE A 113 1.07 -1.33 4.56
C ILE A 113 0.36 -2.32 3.60
N ALA A 114 -0.70 -1.88 2.92
CA ALA A 114 -1.40 -2.74 1.96
C ALA A 114 -0.51 -3.10 0.75
N GLY A 115 0.27 -2.14 0.26
CA GLY A 115 1.27 -2.40 -0.78
C GLY A 115 2.29 -3.48 -0.38
N ASN A 116 2.72 -3.50 0.88
CA ASN A 116 3.62 -4.54 1.40
C ASN A 116 2.94 -5.91 1.47
N ILE A 117 1.69 -5.97 1.95
CA ILE A 117 0.86 -7.19 1.94
C ILE A 117 0.69 -7.73 0.51
N CYS A 118 0.27 -6.87 -0.42
CA CYS A 118 0.01 -7.24 -1.81
C CYS A 118 1.27 -7.58 -2.62
N SER A 119 2.45 -7.13 -2.20
CA SER A 119 3.72 -7.55 -2.80
C SER A 119 3.99 -9.05 -2.58
N ALA A 120 3.45 -9.61 -1.48
CA ALA A 120 3.44 -11.04 -1.17
C ALA A 120 4.83 -11.70 -1.21
N VAL A 121 5.88 -10.95 -0.88
CA VAL A 121 7.24 -11.47 -0.77
C VAL A 121 7.46 -12.13 0.60
N PRO A 122 8.20 -13.26 0.70
CA PRO A 122 8.39 -13.95 1.99
C PRO A 122 9.04 -13.09 3.09
N SER A 123 9.74 -12.02 2.71
CA SER A 123 10.43 -11.10 3.61
C SER A 123 9.59 -9.90 4.02
N LEU A 124 8.26 -9.88 3.81
CA LEU A 124 7.45 -8.72 4.17
C LEU A 124 7.37 -8.53 5.70
N ASP A 125 7.62 -7.31 6.16
CA ASP A 125 7.68 -7.00 7.61
C ASP A 125 6.31 -6.94 8.29
N SER A 126 5.26 -6.56 7.55
CA SER A 126 3.93 -6.34 8.15
C SER A 126 3.19 -7.64 8.48
N ALA A 127 3.39 -8.72 7.72
CA ALA A 127 2.59 -9.94 7.89
C ALA A 127 2.72 -10.60 9.27
N PRO A 128 3.93 -10.80 9.84
CA PRO A 128 4.06 -11.42 11.16
C PRO A 128 3.34 -10.63 12.25
N VAL A 129 3.46 -9.30 12.23
CA VAL A 129 2.86 -8.44 13.25
C VAL A 129 1.34 -8.38 13.11
N LEU A 130 0.83 -8.24 11.88
CA LEU A 130 -0.60 -8.27 11.61
C LEU A 130 -1.24 -9.61 12.01
N LEU A 131 -0.53 -10.72 11.79
CA LEU A 131 -0.99 -12.05 12.19
C LEU A 131 -1.08 -12.18 13.72
N VAL A 132 -0.08 -11.68 14.46
CA VAL A 132 -0.10 -11.69 15.94
C VAL A 132 -1.25 -10.86 16.51
N TYR A 133 -1.67 -9.81 15.81
CA TYR A 133 -2.81 -8.98 16.19
C TYR A 133 -4.15 -9.47 15.66
N ASP A 134 -4.22 -10.67 15.06
CA ASP A 134 -5.44 -11.21 14.44
C ASP A 134 -6.11 -10.23 13.46
N ALA A 135 -5.29 -9.47 12.72
CA ALA A 135 -5.78 -8.44 11.82
C ALA A 135 -6.65 -9.02 10.70
N ILE A 136 -7.71 -8.28 10.34
CA ILE A 136 -8.63 -8.65 9.25
C ILE A 136 -8.38 -7.74 8.06
N VAL A 137 -8.25 -8.33 6.88
CA VAL A 137 -8.20 -7.61 5.61
C VAL A 137 -9.61 -7.56 5.01
N VAL A 138 -10.09 -6.34 4.72
CA VAL A 138 -11.35 -6.12 4.01
C VAL A 138 -11.05 -6.03 2.52
N VAL A 139 -11.67 -6.89 1.73
CA VAL A 139 -11.52 -6.99 0.26
C VAL A 139 -12.83 -6.73 -0.46
#